data_AF-A0A1X2H7Q5-F1
#
_entry.id   AF-A0A1X2H7Q5-F1
#
_cell.length_a   1.000
_cell.length_b   1.000
_cell.length_c   1.000
_cell.angle_alpha   90.00
_cell.angle_beta   90.00
_cell.angle_gamma   90.00
#
_symmetry.space_group_name_H-M   'P 1'
#
loop_
_entity.id
_entity.type
_entity.pdbx_description
1 polymer ?
#
loop_
_entity_poly.entity_id
_entity_poly.type
_entity_poly.pdbx_seq_one_letter_code
_entity_poly.pdbx_strand_id
1 'polypeptide(L)'
;MADSVKHLISLRDQLKKELASTSPNLQNCNQLLVQSKIAFTQLGAFTPVPGQTQSDVMLAARDILETGAYYSVRIKDIDSFERYIAQLHTYYHDLVTALPPSSQMYPLLGLNLLRLLSQNRLSDFHTALEAIEPDQLQNNPYIKQAVDLEQFLMEGSYNKVWNTRKSVHGEEFLFFYDVLMNTIREEIANCSEKAYDSLPLQDASTLLFLKNTQELMTFAEQRGWKVSPGEQMIHFGSDDKDTVEIPQEQIITQTLLYAKELERISVMFSDLECDYINPIDLCSKLNKFIMPEMVGHAFLFCLFLVNGNWLSMLINLPLVAYNAMQVRQSKHQLDPTEIFRTLSVHKKEAFVKIGFYCTCFFYYLYCMIVALIALD
;
A
#
# COMPACT_ATOMS: atom_id res chain seq x y z
N MET A 1 52.14 -6.16 9.19
CA MET A 1 50.92 -6.96 8.92
C MET A 1 50.66 -7.95 10.04
N ALA A 2 51.51 -8.96 10.31
CA ALA A 2 51.26 -9.95 11.37
C ALA A 2 51.04 -9.37 12.79
N ASP A 3 51.81 -8.35 13.19
CA ASP A 3 51.62 -7.70 14.50
C ASP A 3 50.34 -6.85 14.57
N SER A 4 49.96 -6.24 13.44
CA SER A 4 48.71 -5.49 13.28
C SER A 4 47.49 -6.43 13.37
N VAL A 5 47.59 -7.65 12.82
CA VAL A 5 46.55 -8.69 12.95
C VAL A 5 46.42 -9.20 14.38
N LYS A 6 47.54 -9.47 15.06
CA LYS A 6 47.53 -9.86 16.48
C LYS A 6 46.97 -8.76 17.38
N HIS A 7 47.27 -7.50 17.09
CA HIS A 7 46.70 -6.36 17.81
C HIS A 7 45.17 -6.29 17.62
N LEU A 8 44.67 -6.51 16.41
CA LEU A 8 43.23 -6.52 16.12
C LEU A 8 42.49 -7.68 16.82
N ILE A 9 43.11 -8.87 16.87
CA ILE A 9 42.58 -10.01 17.62
C ILE A 9 42.56 -9.72 19.12
N SER A 10 43.61 -9.07 19.66
CA SER A 10 43.63 -8.67 21.08
C SER A 10 42.55 -7.63 21.42
N LEU A 11 42.31 -6.67 20.52
CA LEU A 11 41.24 -5.67 20.66
C LEU A 11 39.86 -6.34 20.60
N ARG A 12 39.66 -7.30 19.71
CA ARG A 12 38.42 -8.11 19.63
C ARG A 12 38.17 -8.84 20.94
N ASP A 13 39.17 -9.51 21.49
CA ASP A 13 39.01 -10.32 22.70
C ASP A 13 38.79 -9.42 23.94
N GLN A 14 39.40 -8.24 23.98
CA GLN A 14 39.11 -7.20 24.98
C GLN A 14 37.68 -6.66 24.86
N LEU A 15 37.22 -6.34 23.65
CA LEU A 15 35.85 -5.89 23.38
C LEU A 15 34.81 -6.93 23.79
N LYS A 16 35.02 -8.21 23.45
CA LYS A 16 34.12 -9.30 23.86
C LYS A 16 34.08 -9.46 25.39
N LYS A 17 35.23 -9.31 26.06
CA LYS A 17 35.33 -9.41 27.52
C LYS A 17 34.65 -8.23 28.23
N GLU A 18 34.76 -7.03 27.68
CA GLU A 18 34.09 -5.83 28.23
C GLU A 18 32.58 -5.87 28.01
N LEU A 19 32.11 -6.36 26.85
CA LEU A 19 30.69 -6.45 26.56
C LEU A 19 29.98 -7.58 27.34
N ALA A 20 30.71 -8.65 27.67
CA ALA A 20 30.26 -9.74 28.53
C ALA A 20 30.26 -9.38 30.03
N SER A 21 30.90 -8.27 30.42
CA SER A 21 30.86 -7.78 31.80
C SER A 21 29.52 -7.09 32.08
N THR A 22 28.93 -7.39 33.24
CA THR A 22 27.56 -6.98 33.64
C THR A 22 27.39 -5.45 33.84
N SER A 23 28.47 -4.67 33.75
CA SER A 23 28.42 -3.20 33.71
C SER A 23 29.41 -2.69 32.65
N PRO A 24 28.98 -2.58 31.38
CA PRO A 24 29.86 -2.16 30.31
C PRO A 24 30.25 -0.69 30.50
N ASN A 25 31.56 -0.42 30.58
CA ASN A 25 32.09 0.94 30.46
C ASN A 25 31.93 1.41 29.01
N LEU A 26 30.77 1.97 28.69
CA LEU A 26 30.39 2.38 27.34
C LEU A 26 31.40 3.34 26.69
N GLN A 27 32.13 4.10 27.49
CA GLN A 27 33.15 5.05 27.03
C GLN A 27 34.47 4.37 26.65
N ASN A 28 34.86 3.27 27.33
CA ASN A 28 36.03 2.48 26.96
C ASN A 28 35.77 1.65 25.71
N CYS A 29 34.57 1.08 25.60
CA CYS A 29 34.12 0.42 24.38
C CYS A 29 34.17 1.36 23.17
N ASN A 30 33.81 2.63 23.32
CA ASN A 30 33.94 3.62 22.23
C ASN A 30 35.40 3.83 21.83
N GLN A 31 36.30 4.00 22.81
CA GLN A 31 37.73 4.19 22.55
C GLN A 31 38.35 2.97 21.85
N LEU A 32 38.00 1.76 22.30
CA LEU A 32 38.42 0.52 21.66
C LEU A 32 37.83 0.37 20.25
N LEU A 33 36.55 0.72 20.03
CA LEU A 33 35.94 0.72 18.69
C LEU A 33 36.60 1.74 17.75
N VAL A 34 36.99 2.92 18.24
CA VAL A 34 37.73 3.92 17.46
C VAL A 34 39.11 3.39 17.09
N GLN A 35 39.83 2.76 18.03
CA GLN A 35 41.12 2.11 17.76
C GLN A 35 40.97 0.97 16.74
N SER A 36 39.90 0.17 16.84
CA SER A 36 39.58 -0.87 15.84
C SER A 36 39.26 -0.28 14.47
N LYS A 37 38.54 0.84 14.38
CA LYS A 37 38.25 1.53 13.10
C LYS A 37 39.53 2.06 12.44
N ILE A 38 40.46 2.59 13.22
CA ILE A 38 41.78 3.01 12.72
C ILE A 38 42.55 1.78 12.20
N ALA A 39 42.54 0.67 12.95
CA ALA A 39 43.17 -0.58 12.51
C ALA A 39 42.52 -1.16 11.24
N PHE A 40 41.20 -1.06 11.07
CA PHE A 40 40.51 -1.46 9.83
C PHE A 40 40.93 -0.65 8.62
N THR A 41 41.12 0.66 8.81
CA THR A 41 41.57 1.55 7.74
C THR A 41 42.99 1.21 7.29
N GLN A 42 43.86 0.86 8.24
CA GLN A 42 45.24 0.45 7.96
C GLN A 42 45.35 -0.93 7.29
N LEU A 43 44.38 -1.82 7.52
CA LEU A 43 44.36 -3.18 7.00
C LEU A 43 43.51 -3.35 5.73
N GLY A 44 42.85 -2.27 5.24
CA GLY A 44 42.00 -2.33 4.04
C GLY A 44 40.76 -3.22 4.20
N ALA A 45 40.31 -3.45 5.44
CA ALA A 45 39.32 -4.48 5.74
C ALA A 45 37.87 -4.12 5.34
N PHE A 46 37.58 -2.85 5.00
CA PHE A 46 36.24 -2.37 4.63
C PHE A 46 35.79 -2.82 3.22
N THR A 47 36.73 -3.15 2.33
CA THR A 47 36.45 -3.72 1.01
C THR A 47 37.30 -4.98 0.82
N PRO A 48 36.87 -6.12 1.37
CA PRO A 48 37.65 -7.35 1.30
C PRO A 48 37.69 -7.86 -0.15
N VAL A 49 38.83 -7.70 -0.82
CA VAL A 49 39.08 -8.33 -2.13
C VAL A 49 39.55 -9.76 -1.89
N PRO A 50 38.94 -10.78 -2.55
CA PRO A 50 39.39 -12.16 -2.45
C PRO A 50 40.86 -12.26 -2.89
N GLY A 51 41.75 -12.63 -1.96
CA GLY A 51 43.17 -12.87 -2.24
C GLY A 51 44.20 -11.91 -1.62
N GLN A 52 43.81 -10.71 -1.15
CA GLN A 52 44.75 -9.77 -0.51
C GLN A 52 44.64 -9.69 1.03
N THR A 53 43.52 -10.12 1.61
CA THR A 53 43.28 -10.00 3.06
C THR A 53 43.21 -11.39 3.69
N GLN A 54 43.93 -11.60 4.79
CA GLN A 54 43.91 -12.87 5.52
C GLN A 54 42.51 -13.15 6.09
N SER A 55 42.05 -14.40 5.97
CA SER A 55 40.75 -14.86 6.49
C SER A 55 40.56 -14.52 7.97
N ASP A 56 41.64 -14.60 8.77
CA ASP A 56 41.64 -14.26 10.20
C ASP A 56 41.32 -12.78 10.48
N VAL A 57 41.74 -11.86 9.60
CA VAL A 57 41.45 -10.43 9.74
C VAL A 57 39.99 -10.15 9.41
N MET A 58 39.44 -10.84 8.40
CA MET A 58 38.03 -10.72 8.04
C MET A 58 37.13 -11.26 9.15
N LEU A 59 37.48 -12.40 9.76
CA LEU A 59 36.77 -12.95 10.92
C LEU A 59 36.80 -12.00 12.12
N ALA A 60 37.98 -11.47 12.45
CA ALA A 60 38.10 -10.54 13.56
C ALA A 60 37.38 -9.21 13.27
N ALA A 61 37.35 -8.75 12.02
CA ALA A 61 36.59 -7.58 11.61
C ALA A 61 35.09 -7.78 11.77
N ARG A 62 34.55 -8.91 11.28
CA ARG A 62 33.14 -9.27 11.46
C ARG A 62 32.77 -9.29 12.94
N ASP A 63 33.54 -9.99 13.78
CA ASP A 63 33.25 -10.10 15.21
C ASP A 63 33.25 -8.74 15.92
N ILE A 64 34.16 -7.83 15.54
CA ILE A 64 34.21 -6.46 16.09
C ILE A 64 33.00 -5.65 15.62
N LEU A 65 32.60 -5.77 14.35
CA LEU A 65 31.42 -5.08 13.82
C LEU A 65 30.13 -5.59 14.46
N GLU A 66 30.00 -6.91 14.66
CA GLU A 66 28.89 -7.53 15.42
C GLU A 66 28.84 -6.98 16.85
N THR A 67 29.99 -6.90 17.51
CA THR A 67 30.11 -6.32 18.87
C THR A 67 29.76 -4.83 18.88
N GLY A 68 30.17 -4.09 17.85
CA GLY A 68 29.84 -2.66 17.66
C GLY A 68 28.36 -2.42 17.43
N ALA A 69 27.67 -3.34 16.76
CA ALA A 69 26.23 -3.29 16.59
C ALA A 69 25.51 -3.47 17.94
N TYR A 70 25.88 -4.48 18.74
CA TYR A 70 25.32 -4.66 20.09
C TYR A 70 25.57 -3.46 21.00
N TYR A 71 26.78 -2.89 20.94
CA TYR A 71 27.10 -1.65 21.65
C TYR A 71 26.17 -0.49 21.25
N SER A 72 25.89 -0.34 19.95
CA SER A 72 25.01 0.72 19.44
C SER A 72 23.58 0.55 19.97
N VAL A 73 23.08 -0.69 20.06
CA VAL A 73 21.77 -0.97 20.67
C VAL A 73 21.74 -0.61 22.16
N ARG A 74 22.81 -0.91 22.91
CA ARG A 74 22.90 -0.54 24.34
C ARG A 74 22.95 0.97 24.57
N ILE A 75 23.57 1.71 23.65
CA ILE A 75 23.56 3.19 23.66
C ILE A 75 22.24 3.78 23.18
N LYS A 76 21.36 2.95 22.59
CA LYS A 76 20.08 3.36 22.01
C LYS A 76 20.24 4.27 20.79
N ASP A 77 21.35 4.12 20.07
CA ASP A 77 21.60 4.85 18.82
C ASP A 77 21.20 3.97 17.62
N ILE A 78 20.03 4.28 17.06
CA ILE A 78 19.43 3.55 15.94
C ILE A 78 20.21 3.79 14.64
N ASP A 79 20.72 5.00 14.43
CA ASP A 79 21.41 5.39 13.20
C ASP A 79 22.80 4.75 13.11
N SER A 80 23.53 4.72 14.23
CA SER A 80 24.81 4.00 14.29
C SER A 80 24.62 2.51 14.09
N PHE A 81 23.55 1.92 14.64
CA PHE A 81 23.22 0.52 14.42
C PHE A 81 22.93 0.21 12.94
N GLU A 82 22.18 1.05 12.24
CA GLU A 82 21.93 0.90 10.80
C GLU A 82 23.23 0.88 9.98
N ARG A 83 24.18 1.77 10.32
CA ARG A 83 25.50 1.80 9.66
C ARG A 83 26.28 0.50 9.87
N TYR A 84 26.28 -0.04 11.09
CA TYR A 84 26.93 -1.30 11.39
C TYR A 84 26.26 -2.49 10.67
N ILE A 85 24.92 -2.51 10.59
CA ILE A 85 24.19 -3.53 9.83
C ILE A 85 24.49 -3.45 8.34
N ALA A 86 24.53 -2.26 7.74
CA ALA A 86 24.86 -2.09 6.33
C ALA A 86 26.28 -2.62 6.01
N GLN A 87 27.24 -2.37 6.91
CA GLN A 87 28.59 -2.93 6.79
C GLN A 87 28.60 -4.45 6.98
N LEU A 88 27.84 -4.98 7.94
CA LEU A 88 27.75 -6.43 8.17
C LEU A 88 27.07 -7.17 7.03
N HIS A 89 26.10 -6.55 6.36
CA HIS A 89 25.42 -7.11 5.20
C HIS A 89 26.40 -7.47 4.08
N THR A 90 27.42 -6.64 3.81
CA THR A 90 28.46 -7.00 2.82
C THR A 90 29.29 -8.21 3.26
N TYR A 91 29.53 -8.40 4.57
CA TYR A 91 30.22 -9.60 5.07
C TYR A 91 29.35 -10.86 5.02
N TYR A 92 28.02 -10.72 5.11
CA TYR A 92 27.09 -11.85 5.09
C TYR A 92 26.68 -12.28 3.68
N HIS A 93 26.71 -11.41 2.68
CA HIS A 93 26.33 -11.76 1.31
C HIS A 93 27.54 -12.01 0.40
N ASP A 94 28.56 -11.15 0.43
CA ASP A 94 29.67 -11.22 -0.55
C ASP A 94 30.78 -12.20 -0.13
N LEU A 95 30.91 -12.49 1.18
CA LEU A 95 32.02 -13.30 1.74
C LEU A 95 31.60 -14.71 2.19
N VAL A 96 30.39 -15.15 1.86
CA VAL A 96 29.89 -16.51 2.18
C VAL A 96 30.83 -17.60 1.65
N THR A 97 31.50 -17.35 0.53
CA THR A 97 32.42 -18.31 -0.10
C THR A 97 33.76 -18.45 0.64
N ALA A 98 34.12 -17.48 1.49
CA ALA A 98 35.44 -17.39 2.14
C ALA A 98 35.40 -17.59 3.67
N LEU A 99 34.23 -17.54 4.30
CA LEU A 99 34.08 -17.51 5.76
C LEU A 99 33.01 -18.50 6.27
N PRO A 100 33.23 -19.14 7.44
CA PRO A 100 32.19 -19.94 8.10
C PRO A 100 31.08 -19.05 8.70
N PRO A 101 29.83 -19.54 8.74
CA PRO A 101 28.69 -18.81 9.30
C PRO A 101 28.88 -18.53 10.80
N SER A 102 28.59 -17.29 11.23
CA SER A 102 28.67 -16.86 12.64
C SER A 102 27.42 -17.26 13.41
N SER A 103 27.55 -17.67 14.67
CA SER A 103 26.41 -17.93 15.57
C SER A 103 25.65 -16.66 15.95
N GLN A 104 26.28 -15.48 15.84
CA GLN A 104 25.70 -14.18 16.15
C GLN A 104 24.97 -13.53 14.97
N MET A 105 25.05 -14.13 13.78
CA MET A 105 24.38 -13.63 12.57
C MET A 105 22.86 -13.59 12.73
N TYR A 106 22.25 -14.68 13.20
CA TYR A 106 20.79 -14.78 13.29
C TYR A 106 20.17 -13.88 14.37
N PRO A 107 20.72 -13.77 15.60
CA PRO A 107 20.22 -12.80 16.58
C PRO A 107 20.29 -11.35 16.07
N LEU A 108 21.39 -10.99 15.38
CA LEU A 108 21.58 -9.63 14.87
C LEU A 108 20.63 -9.32 13.71
N LEU A 109 20.38 -10.31 12.84
CA LEU A 109 19.38 -10.21 11.80
C LEU A 109 17.97 -10.04 12.39
N GLY A 110 17.64 -10.80 13.44
CA GLY A 110 16.41 -10.61 14.21
C GLY A 110 16.27 -9.20 14.80
N LEU A 111 17.36 -8.63 15.34
CA LEU A 111 17.38 -7.23 15.79
C LEU A 111 17.17 -6.23 14.65
N ASN A 112 17.76 -6.47 13.47
CA ASN A 112 17.53 -5.62 12.31
C ASN A 112 16.06 -5.69 11.83
N LEU A 113 15.46 -6.87 11.81
CA LEU A 113 14.05 -7.05 11.49
C LEU A 113 13.16 -6.29 12.48
N LEU A 114 13.44 -6.38 13.78
CA LEU A 114 12.70 -5.60 14.80
C LEU A 114 12.89 -4.10 14.67
N ARG A 115 14.08 -3.64 14.29
CA ARG A 115 14.32 -2.23 13.98
C ARG A 115 13.41 -1.77 12.84
N LEU A 116 13.33 -2.51 11.74
CA LEU A 116 12.51 -2.15 10.58
C LEU A 116 11.02 -2.06 10.96
N LEU A 117 10.54 -2.98 11.81
CA LEU A 117 9.19 -2.91 12.37
C LEU A 117 9.00 -1.66 13.24
N SER A 118 9.96 -1.34 14.11
CA SER A 118 9.87 -0.15 14.98
C SER A 118 9.86 1.17 14.20
N GLN A 119 10.50 1.22 13.02
CA GLN A 119 10.53 2.38 12.12
C GLN A 119 9.33 2.43 11.16
N ASN A 120 8.39 1.48 11.25
CA ASN A 120 7.25 1.34 10.33
C ASN A 120 7.67 1.18 8.85
N ARG A 121 8.86 0.59 8.59
CA ARG A 121 9.39 0.33 7.24
C ARG A 121 9.08 -1.11 6.82
N LEU A 122 7.79 -1.43 6.68
CA LEU A 122 7.31 -2.78 6.36
C LEU A 122 7.81 -3.28 4.99
N SER A 123 7.95 -2.41 4.00
CA SER A 123 8.46 -2.81 2.68
C SER A 123 9.88 -3.36 2.76
N ASP A 124 10.78 -2.64 3.44
CA ASP A 124 12.17 -3.07 3.63
C ASP A 124 12.27 -4.33 4.48
N PHE A 125 11.34 -4.53 5.42
CA PHE A 125 11.23 -5.75 6.20
C PHE A 125 10.93 -6.95 5.30
N HIS A 126 9.94 -6.86 4.41
CA HIS A 126 9.63 -7.96 3.49
C HIS A 126 10.75 -8.22 2.47
N THR A 127 11.43 -7.18 1.98
CA THR A 127 12.62 -7.35 1.14
C THR A 127 13.75 -8.06 1.89
N ALA A 128 13.97 -7.71 3.17
CA ALA A 128 14.97 -8.38 4.00
C ALA A 128 14.59 -9.84 4.30
N LEU A 129 13.30 -10.17 4.44
CA LEU A 129 12.83 -11.54 4.60
C LEU A 129 13.04 -12.39 3.34
N GLU A 130 12.87 -11.82 2.15
CA GLU A 130 13.10 -12.51 0.88
C GLU A 130 14.58 -12.89 0.69
N ALA A 131 15.50 -12.09 1.24
CA ALA A 131 16.93 -12.37 1.19
C ALA A 131 17.37 -13.55 2.07
N ILE A 132 16.52 -14.03 2.98
CA ILE A 132 16.82 -15.11 3.94
C ILE A 132 16.37 -16.46 3.37
N GLU A 133 17.19 -17.50 3.53
CA GLU A 133 16.82 -18.85 3.10
C GLU A 133 15.59 -19.39 3.86
N PRO A 134 14.62 -20.04 3.16
CA PRO A 134 13.36 -20.51 3.75
C PRO A 134 13.54 -21.54 4.87
N ASP A 135 14.61 -22.34 4.83
CA ASP A 135 14.93 -23.30 5.89
C ASP A 135 15.30 -22.62 7.21
N GLN A 136 15.85 -21.40 7.16
CA GLN A 136 16.26 -20.63 8.33
C GLN A 136 15.10 -19.83 8.95
N LEU A 137 14.02 -19.60 8.20
CA LEU A 137 12.81 -18.89 8.68
C LEU A 137 12.05 -19.71 9.74
N GLN A 138 11.98 -21.04 9.59
CA GLN A 138 11.26 -21.91 10.53
C GLN A 138 12.13 -22.38 11.70
N ASN A 139 13.42 -22.57 11.46
CA ASN A 139 14.33 -23.18 12.43
C ASN A 139 14.87 -22.19 13.47
N ASN A 140 15.00 -20.90 13.13
CA ASN A 140 15.58 -19.91 14.02
C ASN A 140 14.52 -19.24 14.90
N PRO A 141 14.61 -19.37 16.24
CA PRO A 141 13.66 -18.76 17.16
C PRO A 141 13.59 -17.23 17.05
N TYR A 142 14.72 -16.57 16.81
CA TYR A 142 14.81 -15.10 16.75
C TYR A 142 14.15 -14.49 15.51
N ILE A 143 14.28 -15.15 14.35
CA ILE A 143 13.65 -14.68 13.10
C ILE A 143 12.14 -14.95 13.19
N LYS A 144 11.76 -16.15 13.64
CA LYS A 144 10.36 -16.50 13.86
C LYS A 144 9.67 -15.52 14.79
N GLN A 145 10.33 -15.09 15.87
CA GLN A 145 9.80 -14.08 16.77
C GLN A 145 9.47 -12.75 16.06
N ALA A 146 10.35 -12.28 15.16
CA ALA A 146 10.11 -11.04 14.41
C ALA A 146 8.97 -11.19 13.38
N VAL A 147 8.86 -12.36 12.75
CA VAL A 147 7.77 -12.68 11.80
C VAL A 147 6.42 -12.82 12.53
N ASP A 148 6.36 -13.56 13.62
CA ASP A 148 5.15 -13.71 14.43
C ASP A 148 4.66 -12.34 14.94
N LEU A 149 5.60 -11.46 15.33
CA LEU A 149 5.31 -10.10 15.77
C LEU A 149 4.69 -9.26 14.64
N GLU A 150 5.25 -9.35 13.43
CA GLU A 150 4.73 -8.65 12.25
C GLU A 150 3.34 -9.17 11.86
N GLN A 151 3.12 -10.48 11.91
CA GLN A 151 1.79 -11.06 11.71
C GLN A 151 0.78 -10.53 12.74
N PHE A 152 1.14 -10.45 14.02
CA PHE A 152 0.24 -9.89 15.03
C PHE A 152 -0.06 -8.41 14.80
N LEU A 153 0.89 -7.65 14.22
CA LEU A 153 0.68 -6.26 13.84
C LEU A 153 -0.28 -6.16 12.65
N MET A 154 -0.15 -7.01 11.63
CA MET A 154 -1.08 -7.09 10.49
C MET A 154 -2.49 -7.52 10.91
N GLU A 155 -2.61 -8.47 11.84
CA GLU A 155 -3.89 -8.89 12.41
C GLU A 155 -4.53 -7.81 13.31
N GLY A 156 -3.79 -6.75 13.67
CA GLY A 156 -4.23 -5.76 14.66
C GLY A 156 -4.35 -6.32 16.08
N SER A 157 -3.72 -7.47 16.35
CA SER A 157 -3.85 -8.21 17.61
C SER A 157 -2.80 -7.77 18.64
N TYR A 158 -2.93 -6.55 19.15
CA TYR A 158 -1.96 -5.95 20.09
C TYR A 158 -1.84 -6.70 21.43
N ASN A 159 -2.89 -7.40 21.86
CA ASN A 159 -2.85 -8.25 23.06
C ASN A 159 -1.81 -9.37 22.95
N LYS A 160 -1.68 -9.97 21.75
CA LYS A 160 -0.68 -11.01 21.50
C LYS A 160 0.72 -10.42 21.56
N VAL A 161 0.93 -9.26 20.94
CA VAL A 161 2.21 -8.51 20.98
C VAL A 161 2.65 -8.24 22.42
N TRP A 162 1.74 -7.78 23.27
CA TRP A 162 2.03 -7.52 24.69
C TRP A 162 2.41 -8.77 25.47
N ASN A 163 1.79 -9.91 25.17
CA ASN A 163 2.13 -11.18 25.81
C ASN A 163 3.48 -11.73 25.35
N THR A 164 3.81 -11.59 24.06
CA THR A 164 5.10 -11.99 23.49
C THR A 164 6.26 -11.26 24.16
N ARG A 165 6.06 -10.02 24.64
CA ARG A 165 7.06 -9.28 25.43
C ARG A 165 7.60 -10.09 26.63
N LYS A 166 6.77 -10.93 27.26
CA LYS A 166 7.16 -11.72 28.44
C LYS A 166 8.05 -12.93 28.09
N SER A 167 7.98 -13.41 26.85
CA SER A 167 8.78 -14.53 26.37
C SER A 167 10.12 -14.11 25.76
N VAL A 168 10.36 -12.80 25.58
CA VAL A 168 11.60 -12.32 24.97
C VAL A 168 12.73 -12.33 25.99
N HIS A 169 13.76 -13.12 25.70
CA HIS A 169 15.00 -13.15 26.46
C HIS A 169 16.07 -12.35 25.69
N GLY A 170 16.45 -11.19 26.22
CA GLY A 170 17.50 -10.32 25.67
C GLY A 170 17.24 -8.85 25.97
N GLU A 171 18.18 -8.19 26.65
CA GLU A 171 18.07 -6.77 27.01
C GLU A 171 18.02 -5.88 25.77
N GLU A 172 18.72 -6.29 24.72
CA GLU A 172 18.81 -5.57 23.44
C GLU A 172 17.49 -5.61 22.65
N PHE A 173 16.73 -6.69 22.79
CA PHE A 173 15.42 -6.84 22.15
C PHE A 173 14.37 -5.97 22.86
N LEU A 174 14.40 -5.91 24.20
CA LEU A 174 13.43 -5.13 25.00
C LEU A 174 13.40 -3.65 24.61
N PHE A 175 14.54 -3.07 24.22
CA PHE A 175 14.61 -1.69 23.75
C PHE A 175 13.73 -1.46 22.51
N PHE A 176 13.85 -2.30 21.48
CA PHE A 176 13.03 -2.16 20.26
C PHE A 176 11.55 -2.46 20.53
N TYR A 177 11.24 -3.38 21.45
CA TYR A 177 9.87 -3.60 21.90
C TYR A 177 9.26 -2.37 22.57
N ASP A 178 10.02 -1.63 23.39
CA ASP A 178 9.52 -0.41 24.04
C ASP A 178 9.24 0.71 23.02
N VAL A 179 10.10 0.87 22.00
CA VAL A 179 9.87 1.81 20.90
C VAL A 179 8.61 1.43 20.12
N LEU A 180 8.50 0.15 19.72
CA LEU A 180 7.34 -0.36 18.99
C LEU A 180 6.04 -0.20 19.79
N MET A 181 6.07 -0.42 21.11
CA MET A 181 4.90 -0.25 21.96
C MET A 181 4.40 1.19 22.02
N ASN A 182 5.29 2.17 21.90
CA ASN A 182 4.87 3.58 21.82
C ASN A 182 4.18 3.86 20.48
N THR A 183 4.74 3.40 19.37
CA THR A 183 4.13 3.52 18.04
C THR A 183 2.76 2.83 17.97
N ILE A 184 2.66 1.60 18.50
CA ILE A 184 1.38 0.87 18.58
C ILE A 184 0.34 1.66 19.38
N ARG A 185 0.74 2.30 20.49
CA ARG A 185 -0.17 3.11 21.30
C ARG A 185 -0.71 4.32 20.52
N GLU A 186 0.13 4.95 19.70
CA GLU A 186 -0.27 6.05 18.82
C GLU A 186 -1.23 5.59 17.71
N GLU A 187 -1.00 4.43 17.11
CA GLU A 187 -1.90 3.85 16.10
C GLU A 187 -3.25 3.43 16.70
N ILE A 188 -3.25 2.80 17.89
CA ILE A 188 -4.50 2.47 18.61
C ILE A 188 -5.28 3.74 18.92
N ALA A 189 -4.61 4.82 19.29
CA ALA A 189 -5.23 6.12 19.54
C ALA A 189 -5.87 6.69 18.27
N ASN A 190 -5.13 6.75 17.15
CA ASN A 190 -5.65 7.21 15.84
C ASN A 190 -6.86 6.38 15.38
N CYS A 191 -6.84 5.06 15.60
CA CYS A 191 -7.95 4.17 15.27
C CYS A 191 -9.16 4.41 16.18
N SER A 192 -8.91 4.65 17.48
CA SER A 192 -9.96 4.91 18.47
C SER A 192 -10.67 6.24 18.20
N GLU A 193 -9.96 7.26 17.74
CA GLU A 193 -10.52 8.55 17.31
C GLU A 193 -11.47 8.42 16.11
N LYS A 194 -11.20 7.48 15.19
CA LYS A 194 -12.03 7.25 14.00
C LYS A 194 -13.19 6.29 14.26
N ALA A 195 -13.01 5.34 15.17
CA ALA A 195 -13.97 4.27 15.41
C ALA A 195 -15.05 4.65 16.44
N TYR A 196 -14.73 5.51 17.40
CA TYR A 196 -15.60 5.83 18.52
C TYR A 196 -15.81 7.34 18.68
N ASP A 197 -17.05 7.75 18.93
CA ASP A 197 -17.36 9.13 19.33
C ASP A 197 -17.01 9.39 20.80
N SER A 198 -17.16 8.36 21.64
CA SER A 198 -16.85 8.40 23.07
C SER A 198 -16.45 7.04 23.62
N LEU A 199 -15.56 7.01 24.61
CA LEU A 199 -15.06 5.80 25.25
C LEU A 199 -14.91 5.97 26.77
N PRO A 200 -15.32 4.97 27.59
CA PRO A 200 -15.10 5.01 29.03
C PRO A 200 -13.60 4.99 29.41
N LEU A 201 -13.20 5.69 30.47
CA LEU A 201 -11.79 5.74 30.92
C LEU A 201 -11.20 4.35 31.23
N GLN A 202 -12.01 3.44 31.76
CA GLN A 202 -11.54 2.10 32.13
C GLN A 202 -11.25 1.23 30.90
N ASP A 203 -12.13 1.30 29.90
CA ASP A 203 -11.93 0.61 28.63
C ASP A 203 -10.77 1.24 27.86
N ALA A 204 -10.64 2.57 27.87
CA ALA A 204 -9.49 3.28 27.31
C ALA A 204 -8.16 2.86 27.96
N SER A 205 -8.13 2.71 29.29
CA SER A 205 -6.94 2.28 30.01
C SER A 205 -6.52 0.86 29.63
N THR A 206 -7.48 -0.05 29.43
CA THR A 206 -7.19 -1.43 29.01
C THR A 206 -6.75 -1.51 27.55
N LEU A 207 -7.38 -0.73 26.66
CA LEU A 207 -7.03 -0.67 25.23
C LEU A 207 -5.63 -0.09 24.99
N LEU A 208 -5.25 0.98 25.71
CA LEU A 208 -3.95 1.63 25.56
C LEU A 208 -2.83 0.99 26.42
N PHE A 209 -3.17 -0.07 27.16
CA PHE A 209 -2.28 -0.76 28.10
C PHE A 209 -1.62 0.17 29.13
N LEU A 210 -2.32 1.23 29.55
CA LEU A 210 -1.83 2.18 30.55
C LEU A 210 -2.12 1.63 31.96
N LYS A 211 -1.14 1.74 32.85
CA LYS A 211 -1.25 1.23 34.24
C LYS A 211 -1.88 2.25 35.19
N ASN A 212 -1.78 3.54 34.87
CA ASN A 212 -2.22 4.62 35.73
C ASN A 212 -3.20 5.54 35.00
N THR A 213 -4.31 5.87 35.67
CA THR A 213 -5.30 6.84 35.17
C THR A 213 -4.67 8.21 34.92
N GLN A 214 -3.60 8.58 35.63
CA GLN A 214 -2.87 9.85 35.40
C GLN A 214 -2.10 9.87 34.07
N GLU A 215 -1.53 8.74 33.65
CA GLU A 215 -0.88 8.63 32.33
C GLU A 215 -1.91 8.77 31.21
N LEU A 216 -3.10 8.21 31.41
CA LEU A 216 -4.23 8.35 30.48
C LEU A 216 -4.69 9.81 30.38
N MET A 217 -4.76 10.54 31.49
CA MET A 217 -5.08 11.98 31.48
C MET A 217 -4.02 12.78 30.73
N THR A 218 -2.73 12.49 30.96
CA THR A 218 -1.62 13.17 30.26
C THR A 218 -1.65 12.87 28.75
N PHE A 219 -1.96 11.63 28.37
CA PHE A 219 -2.08 11.21 26.98
C PHE A 219 -3.30 11.86 26.29
N ALA A 220 -4.43 11.93 27.00
CA ALA A 220 -5.63 12.63 26.54
C ALA A 220 -5.38 14.13 26.33
N GLU A 221 -4.66 14.78 27.24
CA GLU A 221 -4.24 16.18 27.09
C GLU A 221 -3.31 16.37 25.87
N GLN A 222 -2.35 15.48 25.66
CA GLN A 222 -1.44 15.53 24.49
C GLN A 222 -2.19 15.42 23.16
N ARG A 223 -3.27 14.63 23.12
CA ARG A 223 -4.10 14.40 21.93
C ARG A 223 -5.28 15.37 21.80
N GLY A 224 -5.54 16.17 22.83
CA GLY A 224 -6.66 17.12 22.85
C GLY A 224 -8.04 16.49 23.07
N TRP A 225 -8.10 15.29 23.66
CA TRP A 225 -9.38 14.63 23.95
C TRP A 225 -10.12 15.33 25.09
N LYS A 226 -11.43 15.53 24.93
CA LYS A 226 -12.27 16.13 25.97
C LYS A 226 -12.65 15.05 26.98
N VAL A 227 -11.99 15.07 28.14
CA VAL A 227 -12.33 14.17 29.25
C VAL A 227 -13.41 14.83 30.10
N SER A 228 -14.59 14.20 30.21
CA SER A 228 -15.67 14.65 31.10
C SER A 228 -15.54 13.94 32.46
N PRO A 229 -15.03 14.59 33.53
CA PRO A 229 -14.74 13.93 34.80
C PRO A 229 -15.99 13.41 35.52
N GLY A 230 -17.18 13.94 35.20
CA GLY A 230 -18.46 13.53 35.78
C GLY A 230 -19.09 12.28 35.14
N GLU A 231 -18.79 11.98 33.88
CA GLU A 231 -19.37 10.84 33.14
C GLU A 231 -18.39 9.67 32.99
N GLN A 232 -17.13 9.88 33.36
CA GLN A 232 -16.04 8.93 33.10
C GLN A 232 -15.86 8.58 31.60
N MET A 233 -16.20 9.50 30.70
CA MET A 233 -16.11 9.33 29.25
C MET A 233 -15.06 10.27 28.64
N ILE A 234 -14.29 9.73 27.70
CA ILE A 234 -13.43 10.45 26.77
C ILE A 234 -14.25 10.69 25.51
N HIS A 235 -14.46 11.94 25.12
CA HIS A 235 -15.01 12.25 23.80
C HIS A 235 -13.88 12.54 22.82
N PHE A 236 -13.82 11.76 21.75
CA PHE A 236 -12.83 11.89 20.68
C PHE A 236 -13.21 12.95 19.64
N GLY A 237 -14.25 13.73 19.92
CA GLY A 237 -14.90 14.64 18.99
C GLY A 237 -13.93 15.55 18.24
N SER A 238 -13.65 15.16 17.00
CA SER A 238 -13.39 16.09 15.92
C SER A 238 -14.77 16.55 15.46
N ASP A 239 -15.15 17.79 15.79
CA ASP A 239 -16.32 18.46 15.18
C ASP A 239 -16.08 18.79 13.69
N ASP A 240 -15.18 18.08 13.02
CA ASP A 240 -15.07 18.11 11.57
C ASP A 240 -15.97 17.01 11.01
N LYS A 241 -17.26 17.37 10.92
CA LYS A 241 -17.94 17.08 9.67
C LYS A 241 -17.13 17.80 8.59
N ASP A 242 -16.05 17.18 8.11
CA ASP A 242 -15.56 17.42 6.78
C ASP A 242 -16.79 17.25 5.90
N THR A 243 -17.42 18.37 5.58
CA THR A 243 -18.47 18.42 4.58
C THR A 243 -17.76 17.90 3.37
N VAL A 244 -17.98 16.63 3.04
CA VAL A 244 -17.36 15.98 1.89
C VAL A 244 -17.62 16.91 0.72
N GLU A 245 -16.59 17.67 0.34
CA GLU A 245 -16.67 18.59 -0.77
C GLU A 245 -16.71 17.70 -1.99
N ILE A 246 -17.92 17.27 -2.35
CA ILE A 246 -18.17 16.50 -3.56
C ILE A 246 -17.51 17.30 -4.67
N PRO A 247 -16.57 16.74 -5.46
CA PRO A 247 -15.83 17.49 -6.46
C PRO A 247 -16.77 17.96 -7.58
N GLN A 248 -17.38 19.13 -7.37
CA GLN A 248 -18.46 19.68 -8.18
C GLN A 248 -17.97 19.93 -9.61
N GLU A 249 -16.74 20.44 -9.76
CA GLU A 249 -16.13 20.74 -11.05
C GLU A 249 -15.92 19.49 -11.90
N GLN A 250 -15.49 18.38 -11.29
CA GLN A 250 -15.32 17.11 -12.00
C GLN A 250 -16.67 16.58 -12.51
N ILE A 251 -17.71 16.62 -11.67
CA ILE A 251 -19.06 16.17 -12.04
C ILE A 251 -19.64 17.07 -13.15
N ILE A 252 -19.48 18.40 -13.04
CA ILE A 252 -19.94 19.35 -14.06
C ILE A 252 -19.22 19.09 -15.38
N THR A 253 -17.89 18.93 -15.35
CA THR A 253 -17.09 18.69 -16.56
C THR A 253 -17.48 17.38 -17.23
N GLN A 254 -17.66 16.30 -16.46
CA GLN A 254 -18.13 15.02 -16.99
C GLN A 254 -19.55 15.14 -17.58
N THR A 255 -20.44 15.84 -16.89
CA THR A 255 -21.82 16.05 -17.37
C THR A 255 -21.86 16.85 -18.67
N LEU A 256 -21.03 17.90 -18.80
CA LEU A 256 -20.89 18.68 -20.03
C LEU A 256 -20.29 17.87 -21.18
N LEU A 257 -19.30 17.00 -20.89
CA LEU A 257 -18.72 16.10 -21.87
C LEU A 257 -19.77 15.11 -22.40
N TYR A 258 -20.56 14.49 -21.52
CA TYR A 258 -21.64 13.60 -21.93
C TYR A 258 -22.71 14.32 -22.77
N ALA A 259 -23.13 15.52 -22.35
CA ALA A 259 -24.08 16.33 -23.13
C ALA A 259 -23.53 16.67 -24.53
N LYS A 260 -22.26 17.08 -24.62
CA LYS A 260 -21.58 17.37 -25.89
C LYS A 260 -21.49 16.14 -26.80
N GLU A 261 -21.23 14.96 -26.26
CA GLU A 261 -21.18 13.73 -27.03
C GLU A 261 -22.56 13.31 -27.57
N LEU A 262 -23.62 13.50 -26.78
CA LEU A 262 -25.00 13.21 -27.19
C LEU A 262 -25.48 14.15 -28.32
N GLU A 263 -25.13 15.44 -28.25
CA GLU A 263 -25.51 16.41 -29.29
C GLU A 263 -24.64 16.34 -30.55
N ARG A 264 -23.49 15.66 -30.48
CA ARG A 264 -22.49 15.60 -31.56
C ARG A 264 -23.08 15.15 -32.90
N ILE A 265 -23.98 14.17 -32.92
CA ILE A 265 -24.59 13.67 -34.16
C ILE A 265 -25.46 14.76 -34.80
N SER A 266 -26.23 15.49 -34.00
CA SER A 266 -27.10 16.59 -34.48
C SER A 266 -26.28 17.78 -35.00
N VAL A 267 -25.25 18.18 -34.25
CA VAL A 267 -24.34 19.27 -34.62
C VAL A 267 -23.58 18.93 -35.90
N MET A 268 -23.06 17.72 -36.05
CA MET A 268 -22.33 17.31 -37.26
C MET A 268 -23.19 17.33 -38.54
N PHE A 269 -24.50 17.04 -38.45
CA PHE A 269 -25.41 17.21 -39.59
C PHE A 269 -25.69 18.69 -39.89
N SER A 270 -25.81 19.53 -38.87
CA SER A 270 -25.97 20.98 -39.05
C SER A 270 -24.72 21.65 -39.60
N ASP A 271 -23.53 21.21 -39.18
CA ASP A 271 -22.24 21.69 -39.68
C ASP A 271 -22.05 21.33 -41.15
N LEU A 272 -22.58 20.18 -41.60
CA LEU A 272 -22.61 19.84 -43.03
C LEU A 272 -23.61 20.69 -43.82
N GLU A 273 -24.78 21.04 -43.26
CA GLU A 273 -25.75 21.95 -43.91
C GLU A 273 -25.19 23.36 -44.10
N CYS A 274 -24.30 23.78 -43.21
CA CYS A 274 -23.61 25.07 -43.26
C CYS A 274 -22.25 25.01 -44.00
N ASP A 275 -21.93 23.90 -44.67
CA ASP A 275 -20.67 23.66 -45.39
C ASP A 275 -19.39 23.80 -44.54
N TYR A 276 -19.48 23.63 -43.21
CA TYR A 276 -18.32 23.73 -42.29
C TYR A 276 -17.45 22.47 -42.24
N ILE A 277 -17.98 21.31 -42.61
CA ILE A 277 -17.29 20.01 -42.56
C ILE A 277 -17.38 19.31 -43.91
N ASN A 278 -16.30 18.65 -44.34
CA ASN A 278 -16.30 17.87 -45.57
C ASN A 278 -17.20 16.62 -45.43
N PRO A 279 -17.95 16.24 -46.49
CA PRO A 279 -18.81 15.06 -46.48
C PRO A 279 -18.04 13.75 -46.20
N ILE A 280 -16.79 13.65 -46.65
CA ILE A 280 -15.92 12.48 -46.40
C ILE A 280 -15.56 12.36 -44.91
N ASP A 281 -15.26 13.49 -44.26
CA ASP A 281 -14.92 13.55 -42.84
C ASP A 281 -16.14 13.26 -41.96
N LEU A 282 -17.33 13.66 -42.39
CA LEU A 282 -18.59 13.32 -41.72
C LEU A 282 -18.89 11.83 -41.83
N CYS A 283 -18.89 11.27 -43.05
CA CYS A 283 -19.22 9.87 -43.29
C CYS A 283 -18.26 8.93 -42.55
N SER A 284 -16.95 9.22 -42.53
CA SER A 284 -15.97 8.40 -41.79
C SER A 284 -16.19 8.42 -40.28
N LYS A 285 -16.51 9.59 -39.70
CA LYS A 285 -16.80 9.73 -38.26
C LYS A 285 -18.13 9.06 -37.89
N LEU A 286 -19.18 9.26 -38.68
CA LEU A 286 -20.52 8.77 -38.38
C LEU A 286 -20.65 7.26 -38.62
N ASN A 287 -20.04 6.72 -39.68
CA ASN A 287 -20.00 5.27 -39.93
C ASN A 287 -19.29 4.50 -38.80
N LYS A 288 -18.32 5.11 -38.11
CA LYS A 288 -17.66 4.52 -36.94
C LYS A 288 -18.63 4.32 -35.76
N PHE A 289 -19.69 5.11 -35.65
CA PHE A 289 -20.69 5.02 -34.58
C PHE A 289 -21.92 4.18 -34.96
N ILE A 290 -22.35 4.23 -36.24
CA ILE A 290 -23.52 3.48 -36.73
C ILE A 290 -23.40 1.98 -36.50
N MET A 291 -22.21 1.41 -36.71
CA MET A 291 -21.97 -0.04 -36.56
C MET A 291 -22.07 -0.51 -35.09
N PRO A 292 -21.36 0.10 -34.12
CA PRO A 292 -21.54 -0.21 -32.70
C PRO A 292 -22.97 -0.04 -32.18
N GLU A 293 -23.69 1.00 -32.64
CA GLU A 293 -25.08 1.24 -32.25
C GLU A 293 -25.99 0.07 -32.65
N MET A 294 -25.94 -0.36 -33.92
CA MET A 294 -26.75 -1.48 -34.41
C MET A 294 -26.45 -2.78 -33.68
N VAL A 295 -25.17 -3.04 -33.37
CA VAL A 295 -24.74 -4.21 -32.60
C VAL A 295 -25.27 -4.14 -31.17
N GLY A 296 -25.20 -2.97 -30.53
CA GLY A 296 -25.73 -2.75 -29.18
C GLY A 296 -27.24 -2.99 -29.09
N HIS A 297 -28.02 -2.47 -30.04
CA HIS A 297 -29.47 -2.71 -30.08
C HIS A 297 -29.82 -4.17 -30.39
N ALA A 298 -29.09 -4.84 -31.27
CA ALA A 298 -29.28 -6.26 -31.52
C ALA A 298 -28.98 -7.10 -30.25
N PHE A 299 -27.91 -6.77 -29.53
CA PHE A 299 -27.55 -7.42 -28.28
C PHE A 299 -28.62 -7.24 -27.20
N LEU A 300 -29.12 -6.01 -27.02
CA LEU A 300 -30.18 -5.70 -26.06
C LEU A 300 -31.50 -6.44 -26.39
N PHE A 301 -31.84 -6.55 -27.67
CA PHE A 301 -32.98 -7.34 -28.13
C PHE A 301 -32.79 -8.84 -27.82
N CYS A 302 -31.60 -9.40 -28.06
CA CYS A 302 -31.28 -10.78 -27.69
C CYS A 302 -31.39 -11.02 -26.18
N LEU A 303 -30.96 -10.07 -25.36
CA LEU A 303 -31.06 -10.16 -23.91
C LEU A 303 -32.54 -10.22 -23.46
N PHE A 304 -33.42 -9.38 -24.02
CA PHE A 304 -34.86 -9.45 -23.72
C PHE A 304 -35.52 -10.74 -24.19
N LEU A 305 -35.04 -11.34 -25.27
CA LEU A 305 -35.50 -12.64 -25.75
C LEU A 305 -35.16 -13.75 -24.75
N VAL A 306 -33.94 -13.74 -24.18
CA VAL A 306 -33.51 -14.72 -23.16
C VAL A 306 -34.28 -14.54 -21.86
N ASN A 307 -34.56 -13.30 -21.46
CA ASN A 307 -35.29 -12.99 -20.22
C ASN A 307 -36.81 -13.14 -20.31
N GLY A 308 -37.38 -13.45 -21.49
CA GLY A 308 -38.82 -13.73 -21.65
C GLY A 308 -39.74 -12.50 -21.53
N ASN A 309 -39.22 -11.28 -21.68
CA ASN A 309 -40.02 -10.05 -21.62
C ASN A 309 -40.63 -9.70 -22.99
N TRP A 310 -41.77 -10.31 -23.29
CA TRP A 310 -42.47 -10.23 -24.58
C TRP A 310 -42.88 -8.81 -24.98
N LEU A 311 -43.30 -7.97 -24.02
CA LEU A 311 -43.76 -6.62 -24.30
C LEU A 311 -42.60 -5.70 -24.73
N SER A 312 -41.47 -5.78 -24.02
CA SER A 312 -40.25 -5.03 -24.36
C SER A 312 -39.68 -5.48 -25.71
N MET A 313 -39.72 -6.79 -25.99
CA MET A 313 -39.29 -7.33 -27.28
C MET A 313 -40.15 -6.79 -28.44
N LEU A 314 -41.48 -6.79 -28.29
CA LEU A 314 -42.40 -6.36 -29.34
C LEU A 314 -42.21 -4.88 -29.73
N ILE A 315 -41.91 -4.02 -28.75
CA ILE A 315 -41.64 -2.60 -28.98
C ILE A 315 -40.35 -2.38 -29.78
N ASN A 316 -39.31 -3.20 -29.57
CA ASN A 316 -38.00 -3.07 -30.26
C ASN A 316 -37.94 -3.81 -31.60
N LEU A 317 -38.85 -4.75 -31.83
CA LEU A 317 -38.86 -5.62 -33.03
C LEU A 317 -38.86 -4.82 -34.36
N PRO A 318 -39.68 -3.77 -34.56
CA PRO A 318 -39.70 -3.02 -35.81
C PRO A 318 -38.37 -2.34 -36.12
N LEU A 319 -37.70 -1.78 -35.10
CA LEU A 319 -36.43 -1.07 -35.27
C LEU A 319 -35.27 -2.03 -35.55
N VAL A 320 -35.22 -3.17 -34.86
CA VAL A 320 -34.22 -4.22 -35.13
C VAL A 320 -34.43 -4.84 -36.51
N ALA A 321 -35.68 -5.08 -36.91
CA ALA A 321 -36.01 -5.56 -38.26
C ALA A 321 -35.59 -4.57 -39.35
N TYR A 322 -35.80 -3.27 -39.12
CA TYR A 322 -35.33 -2.20 -40.02
C TYR A 322 -33.80 -2.19 -40.13
N ASN A 323 -33.08 -2.20 -39.01
CA ASN A 323 -31.62 -2.23 -39.00
C ASN A 323 -31.07 -3.52 -39.65
N ALA A 324 -31.69 -4.68 -39.39
CA ALA A 324 -31.32 -5.96 -40.01
C ALA A 324 -31.55 -5.95 -41.52
N MET A 325 -32.64 -5.34 -41.99
CA MET A 325 -32.91 -5.16 -43.42
C MET A 325 -31.89 -4.22 -44.06
N GLN A 326 -31.50 -3.15 -43.37
CA GLN A 326 -30.49 -2.19 -43.83
C GLN A 326 -29.10 -2.83 -43.97
N VAL A 327 -28.71 -3.67 -43.00
CA VAL A 327 -27.46 -4.45 -43.06
C VAL A 327 -27.52 -5.47 -44.20
N ARG A 328 -28.65 -6.16 -44.40
CA ARG A 328 -28.83 -7.16 -45.48
C ARG A 328 -28.78 -6.55 -46.88
N GLN A 329 -29.16 -5.28 -47.02
CA GLN A 329 -29.06 -4.54 -48.30
C GLN A 329 -27.70 -3.85 -48.49
N SER A 330 -26.73 -4.03 -47.58
CA SER A 330 -25.43 -3.34 -47.57
C SER A 330 -25.51 -1.80 -47.57
N LYS A 331 -26.68 -1.21 -47.24
CA LYS A 331 -26.91 0.25 -47.17
C LYS A 331 -26.67 0.82 -45.77
N HIS A 332 -25.76 0.21 -45.02
CA HIS A 332 -25.47 0.59 -43.64
C HIS A 332 -24.39 1.67 -43.53
N GLN A 333 -23.64 1.91 -44.60
CA GLN A 333 -22.60 2.94 -44.66
C GLN A 333 -23.15 4.17 -45.39
N LEU A 334 -22.82 5.35 -44.86
CA LEU A 334 -23.11 6.62 -45.51
C LEU A 334 -22.10 6.87 -46.61
N ASP A 335 -22.58 7.04 -47.84
CA ASP A 335 -21.75 7.36 -49.01
C ASP A 335 -21.52 8.87 -49.13
N PRO A 336 -20.25 9.34 -49.15
CA PRO A 336 -19.92 10.77 -49.22
C PRO A 336 -20.46 11.50 -50.47
N THR A 337 -20.74 10.76 -51.55
CA THR A 337 -21.23 11.31 -52.83
C THR A 337 -22.74 11.53 -52.84
N GLU A 338 -23.51 10.82 -52.00
CA GLU A 338 -24.98 10.92 -51.93
C GLU A 338 -25.48 11.59 -50.65
N ILE A 339 -24.57 11.92 -49.72
CA ILE A 339 -24.92 12.44 -48.39
C ILE A 339 -25.72 13.74 -48.45
N PHE A 340 -25.40 14.68 -49.35
CA PHE A 340 -26.14 15.93 -49.50
C PHE A 340 -27.56 15.72 -50.06
N ARG A 341 -27.72 14.77 -50.99
CA ARG A 341 -29.04 14.46 -51.58
C ARG A 341 -29.96 13.78 -50.58
N THR A 342 -29.39 12.98 -49.69
CA THR A 342 -30.13 12.13 -48.73
C THR A 342 -30.09 12.68 -47.29
N LEU A 343 -29.51 13.87 -47.09
CA LEU A 343 -29.28 14.49 -45.78
C LEU A 343 -30.56 14.65 -44.97
N SER A 344 -31.61 15.17 -45.59
CA SER A 344 -32.90 15.40 -44.94
C SER A 344 -33.61 14.11 -44.51
N VAL A 345 -33.33 13.00 -45.19
CA VAL A 345 -33.85 11.67 -44.85
C VAL A 345 -33.09 11.09 -43.66
N HIS A 346 -31.76 11.07 -43.72
CA HIS A 346 -30.92 10.57 -42.62
C HIS A 346 -31.07 11.39 -41.34
N LYS A 347 -31.23 12.72 -41.47
CA LYS A 347 -31.53 13.60 -40.34
C LYS A 347 -32.87 13.23 -39.67
N LYS A 348 -33.92 13.02 -40.47
CA LYS A 348 -35.23 12.57 -39.95
C LYS A 348 -35.14 11.20 -39.29
N GLU A 349 -34.43 10.25 -39.90
CA GLU A 349 -34.20 8.92 -39.32
C GLU A 349 -33.47 9.00 -37.97
N ALA A 350 -32.42 9.81 -37.87
CA ALA A 350 -31.71 10.04 -36.62
C ALA A 350 -32.62 10.65 -35.53
N PHE A 351 -33.44 11.65 -35.87
CA PHE A 351 -34.41 12.24 -34.92
C PHE A 351 -35.47 11.23 -34.45
N VAL A 352 -35.98 10.41 -35.36
CA VAL A 352 -36.94 9.35 -35.02
C VAL A 352 -36.30 8.30 -34.10
N LYS A 353 -35.07 7.87 -34.38
CA LYS A 353 -34.32 6.93 -33.53
C LYS A 353 -34.08 7.51 -32.13
N ILE A 354 -33.65 8.77 -32.02
CA ILE A 354 -33.46 9.44 -30.72
C ILE A 354 -34.77 9.50 -29.93
N GLY A 355 -35.88 9.89 -30.57
CA GLY A 355 -37.19 9.93 -29.92
C GLY A 355 -37.65 8.54 -29.45
N PHE A 356 -37.40 7.50 -30.24
CA PHE A 356 -37.67 6.12 -29.88
C PHE A 356 -36.83 5.68 -28.67
N TYR A 357 -35.51 5.90 -28.68
CA TYR A 357 -34.63 5.56 -27.55
C TYR A 357 -35.01 6.30 -26.27
N CYS A 358 -35.40 7.57 -26.37
CA CYS A 358 -35.88 8.35 -25.24
C CYS A 358 -37.15 7.73 -24.63
N THR A 359 -38.10 7.32 -25.48
CA THR A 359 -39.35 6.67 -25.03
C THR A 359 -39.06 5.31 -24.38
N CYS A 360 -38.18 4.50 -25.00
CA CYS A 360 -37.76 3.22 -24.46
C CYS A 360 -37.03 3.37 -23.12
N PHE A 361 -36.22 4.41 -22.95
CA PHE A 361 -35.51 4.68 -21.69
C PHE A 361 -36.48 4.88 -20.53
N PHE A 362 -37.50 5.74 -20.68
CA PHE A 362 -38.50 5.94 -19.63
C PHE A 362 -39.32 4.68 -19.36
N TYR A 363 -39.63 3.91 -20.40
CA TYR A 363 -40.33 2.64 -20.23
C TYR A 363 -39.51 1.60 -19.47
N TYR A 364 -38.22 1.44 -19.77
CA TYR A 364 -37.34 0.52 -19.03
C TYR A 364 -37.12 0.95 -17.59
N LEU A 365 -37.00 2.26 -17.34
CA LEU A 365 -36.90 2.81 -16.00
C LEU A 365 -38.15 2.48 -15.18
N TYR A 366 -39.34 2.65 -15.77
CA TYR A 366 -40.60 2.23 -15.14
C TYR A 366 -40.62 0.72 -14.82
N CYS A 367 -40.25 -0.13 -15.78
CA CYS A 367 -40.19 -1.58 -15.57
C CYS A 367 -39.19 -1.97 -14.48
N MET A 368 -38.04 -1.31 -14.40
CA MET A 368 -37.04 -1.53 -13.36
C MET A 368 -37.59 -1.19 -11.96
N ILE A 369 -38.27 -0.04 -11.82
CA ILE A 369 -38.88 0.36 -10.55
C ILE A 369 -39.95 -0.65 -10.11
N VAL A 370 -40.83 -1.07 -11.02
CA VAL A 370 -41.87 -2.07 -10.72
C VAL A 370 -41.26 -3.41 -10.32
N ALA A 371 -40.18 -3.84 -10.99
CA ALA A 371 -39.50 -5.08 -10.65
C ALA A 371 -38.82 -5.01 -9.27
N LEU A 372 -38.25 -3.86 -8.90
CA LEU A 372 -37.62 -3.66 -7.59
C LEU A 372 -38.66 -3.65 -6.46
N ILE A 373 -39.80 -2.96 -6.67
CA ILE A 373 -40.93 -2.97 -5.73
C ILE A 373 -41.58 -4.35 -5.58
N ALA A 374 -41.53 -5.19 -6.63
CA ALA A 374 -42.04 -6.56 -6.56
C ALA A 374 -41.06 -7.56 -5.90
N LEU A 375 -39.82 -7.12 -5.65
CA LEU A 375 -38.75 -7.93 -5.03
C LEU A 375 -38.67 -7.69 -3.51
N ASP A 376 -39.11 -6.51 -3.05
CA ASP A 376 -39.48 -6.20 -1.66
C ASP A 376 -40.87 -6.79 -1.31
#